data_AF-A0A1T4MFW2-F1
#
_entry.id   AF-A0A1T4MFW2-F1
#
_cell.length_a   1.000
_cell.length_b   1.000
_cell.length_c   1.000
_cell.angle_alpha   90.00
_cell.angle_beta   90.00
_cell.angle_gamma   90.00
#
_symmetry.space_group_name_H-M   'P 1'
#
loop_
_entity.id
_entity.type
_entity.pdbx_description
1 polymer ?
#
loop_
_entity_poly.entity_id
_entity_poly.type
_entity_poly.pdbx_seq_one_letter_code
_entity_poly.pdbx_strand_id
1 'polypeptide(L)' 'MDAVSQFFGWLFGTRPGVIALVAGGIVLFLIISVCLEVKTRKRFKNHEKKEGDWDLFDSDDESGWSEFEEDNK' A
#
# COMPACT_ATOMS: atom_id res chain seq x y z
N MET A 1 -26.51 23.72 18.23
CA MET A 1 -26.69 22.26 18.42
C MET A 1 -27.69 21.70 17.40
N ASP A 2 -28.68 22.48 16.95
CA ASP A 2 -29.64 22.05 15.91
C ASP A 2 -29.03 21.68 14.55
N ALA A 3 -28.08 22.47 14.06
CA ALA A 3 -27.47 22.21 12.74
C ALA A 3 -26.78 20.84 12.66
N VAL A 4 -26.16 20.39 13.75
CA VAL A 4 -25.49 19.08 13.83
C VAL A 4 -26.51 17.95 13.88
N SER A 5 -27.58 18.12 14.67
CA SER A 5 -28.68 17.14 14.74
C SER A 5 -29.38 16.97 13.39
N GLN A 6 -29.66 18.08 12.71
CA GLN A 6 -30.30 18.09 11.40
C GLN A 6 -29.39 17.46 10.31
N PHE A 7 -28.08 17.68 10.41
CA PHE A 7 -27.10 17.05 9.53
C PHE A 7 -27.07 15.54 9.70
N PHE A 8 -27.00 15.03 10.94
CA PHE A 8 -27.04 13.59 11.20
C PHE A 8 -28.37 12.95 10.79
N GLY A 9 -29.49 13.64 11.03
CA GLY A 9 -30.81 13.20 10.58
C GLY A 9 -30.89 13.07 9.06
N TRP A 10 -30.30 14.01 8.31
CA TRP A 10 -30.21 13.92 6.86
C TRP A 10 -29.25 12.81 6.40
N LEU A 11 -28.07 12.72 7.02
CA LEU A 11 -26.98 11.79 6.67
C LEU A 11 -27.41 10.33 6.81
N PHE A 12 -28.22 10.00 7.83
CA PHE A 12 -28.68 8.64 8.08
C PHE A 12 -30.14 8.39 7.70
N GLY A 13 -30.98 9.44 7.63
CA GLY A 13 -32.41 9.33 7.34
C GLY A 13 -32.75 9.33 5.85
N THR A 14 -31.82 9.70 4.97
CA THR A 14 -32.08 9.81 3.52
C THR A 14 -31.14 8.92 2.70
N ARG A 15 -31.68 8.28 1.65
CA ARG A 15 -30.88 7.52 0.66
C ARG A 15 -29.67 8.32 0.12
N PRO A 16 -29.81 9.59 -0.31
CA PRO A 16 -28.65 10.36 -0.76
C PRO A 16 -27.63 10.63 0.35
N GLY A 17 -28.06 10.85 1.58
CA GLY A 17 -27.17 11.03 2.74
C GLY A 17 -26.29 9.80 2.98
N VAL A 18 -26.89 8.60 2.91
CA VAL A 18 -26.16 7.33 3.08
C VAL A 18 -25.13 7.12 1.97
N ILE A 19 -25.47 7.44 0.71
CA ILE A 19 -24.53 7.37 -0.41
C ILE A 19 -23.35 8.33 -0.19
N ALA A 20 -23.62 9.55 0.26
CA ALA A 20 -22.58 10.53 0.58
C ALA A 20 -21.68 10.04 1.73
N LEU A 21 -22.23 9.36 2.73
CA LEU A 21 -21.47 8.74 3.82
C LEU A 21 -20.53 7.64 3.31
N VAL A 22 -21.02 6.74 2.45
CA VAL A 22 -20.21 5.65 1.88
C VAL A 22 -19.10 6.23 1.00
N ALA A 23 -19.42 7.18 0.13
CA ALA A 23 -18.43 7.85 -0.70
C ALA A 23 -17.37 8.58 0.14
N GLY A 24 -17.79 9.30 1.19
CA GLY A 24 -16.89 9.94 2.14
C GLY A 24 -15.99 8.96 2.87
N GLY A 25 -16.52 7.80 3.28
CA GLY A 25 -15.75 6.72 3.90
C GLY A 25 -14.69 6.13 2.97
N ILE A 26 -15.02 5.92 1.70
CA ILE A 26 -14.07 5.45 0.68
C ILE A 26 -12.95 6.48 0.48
N VAL A 27 -13.28 7.76 0.32
CA VAL A 27 -12.29 8.83 0.16
C VAL A 27 -11.37 8.91 1.38
N LEU A 28 -11.92 8.83 2.60
CA LEU A 28 -11.14 8.80 3.83
C LEU A 28 -10.20 7.60 3.86
N PHE A 29 -10.68 6.42 3.48
CA PHE A 29 -9.87 5.21 3.40
C PHE A 29 -8.71 5.35 2.41
N LEU A 30 -8.96 5.94 1.23
CA LEU A 30 -7.92 6.21 0.24
C LEU A 30 -6.87 7.19 0.78
N ILE A 31 -7.29 8.26 1.47
CA ILE A 31 -6.36 9.21 2.10
C ILE A 31 -5.47 8.51 3.13
N ILE A 32 -6.05 7.64 3.96
CA ILE A 32 -5.30 6.86 4.95
C ILE A 32 -4.33 5.90 4.25
N SER A 33 -4.77 5.21 3.19
CA SER A 33 -3.94 4.31 2.39
C SER A 33 -2.72 5.05 1.81
N VAL A 34 -2.92 6.21 1.20
CA VAL A 34 -1.83 7.05 0.66
C VAL A 34 -0.93 7.56 1.79
N CYS A 35 -1.48 7.97 2.93
CA CYS A 35 -0.67 8.43 4.07
C CYS A 35 0.21 7.30 4.62
N LEU A 36 -0.35 6.10 4.75
CA LEU A 36 0.38 4.90 5.12
C LEU A 36 1.48 4.62 4.10
N GLU A 37 1.16 4.63 2.80
CA GLU A 37 2.13 4.43 1.72
C GLU A 37 3.30 5.43 1.79
N VAL A 38 3.01 6.72 2.00
CA VAL A 38 4.04 7.75 2.17
C VAL A 38 4.88 7.50 3.43
N LYS A 39 4.27 7.00 4.51
CA LYS A 39 4.96 6.64 5.75
C LYS A 39 5.87 5.41 5.53
N THR A 40 5.41 4.39 4.81
CA THR A 40 6.20 3.20 4.49
C THR A 40 7.37 3.56 3.57
N ARG A 41 7.16 4.36 2.51
CA ARG A 41 8.27 4.81 1.63
C ARG A 41 9.34 5.62 2.36
N LYS A 42 9.00 6.32 3.45
CA LYS A 42 9.97 7.04 4.28
C LYS A 42 10.72 6.13 5.27
N ARG A 43 10.06 5.08 5.77
CA ARG A 43 10.64 4.16 6.77
C ARG A 43 11.49 3.07 6.12
N PHE A 44 11.04 2.56 4.99
CA PHE A 44 11.83 1.72 4.10
C PHE A 44 12.35 2.63 3.00
N LYS A 45 13.37 3.44 3.33
CA LYS A 45 14.24 3.93 2.27
C LYS A 45 14.72 2.68 1.57
N ASN A 46 14.46 2.61 0.26
CA ASN A 46 15.12 1.67 -0.63
C ASN A 46 16.59 1.64 -0.20
N HIS A 47 17.04 0.56 0.44
CA HIS A 47 18.46 0.44 0.75
C HIS A 47 19.13 0.51 -0.62
N GLU A 48 20.10 1.41 -0.79
CA GLU A 48 21.00 1.27 -1.93
C GLU A 48 21.51 -0.16 -1.88
N LYS A 49 21.35 -0.90 -3.00
CA LYS A 49 21.93 -2.22 -3.16
C LYS A 49 23.37 -2.12 -2.67
N LYS A 50 23.66 -2.81 -1.56
CA LYS A 50 25.03 -2.91 -1.09
C LYS A 50 25.76 -3.81 -2.06
N GLU A 51 27.04 -3.55 -2.29
CA GLU A 51 27.92 -4.46 -3.01
C GLU A 51 27.86 -5.83 -2.30
N GLY A 52 27.19 -6.81 -2.93
CA GLY A 52 26.88 -8.13 -2.35
C GLY A 52 25.40 -8.42 -2.01
N ASP A 53 24.44 -7.56 -2.40
CA ASP A 53 23.01 -7.88 -2.33
C ASP A 53 22.66 -8.91 -3.43
N TRP A 54 22.01 -10.02 -3.04
CA TRP A 54 21.78 -11.15 -3.95
C TRP A 54 20.64 -10.85 -4.92
N ASP A 55 21.01 -10.41 -6.13
CA ASP A 55 20.07 -10.06 -7.17
C ASP A 55 19.66 -11.28 -8.01
N LEU A 56 18.43 -11.76 -7.82
CA LEU A 56 17.83 -12.86 -8.60
C LEU A 56 17.77 -12.58 -10.13
N PHE A 57 18.01 -11.34 -10.56
CA PHE A 57 17.91 -10.90 -11.95
C PHE A 57 19.12 -10.11 -12.47
N ASP A 58 20.16 -9.86 -11.66
CA ASP A 58 21.38 -9.23 -12.20
C ASP A 58 22.19 -10.34 -12.89
N SER A 59 22.09 -10.34 -14.21
CA SER A 59 22.48 -11.45 -15.08
C SER A 59 23.98 -11.49 -15.36
N ASP A 60 24.82 -11.33 -14.32
CA ASP A 60 26.29 -11.42 -14.44
C ASP A 60 26.93 -12.42 -13.47
N ASP A 61 26.15 -13.10 -12.63
CA ASP A 61 26.63 -14.20 -11.79
C ASP A 61 25.87 -15.50 -12.10
N GLU A 62 26.25 -16.15 -13.20
CA GLU A 62 25.88 -17.54 -13.53
C GLU A 62 26.44 -18.58 -12.53
N SER A 63 27.00 -18.15 -11.40
CA SER A 63 27.64 -19.02 -10.41
C SER A 63 26.67 -19.71 -9.43
N GLY A 64 25.44 -19.20 -9.29
CA GLY A 64 24.46 -19.76 -8.34
C GLY A 64 23.73 -21.02 -8.82
N TRP A 65 23.63 -21.23 -10.15
CA TRP A 65 22.97 -22.40 -10.74
C TRP A 65 23.95 -23.50 -11.15
N SER A 66 25.24 -23.16 -11.30
CA SER A 66 26.29 -24.11 -11.67
C SER A 66 26.55 -25.17 -10.58
N GLU A 67 26.38 -24.82 -9.30
CA GLU A 67 26.58 -25.77 -8.19
C GLU A 67 25.45 -26.82 -8.11
N PHE A 68 24.24 -26.50 -8.61
CA PHE A 68 23.12 -27.45 -8.66
C PHE A 68 23.15 -28.33 -9.93
N GLU A 69 23.72 -27.85 -11.04
CA GLU A 69 23.90 -28.64 -12.27
C GLU A 69 25.09 -29.62 -12.21
N GLU A 70 26.17 -29.30 -11.47
CA GLU A 70 27.31 -30.23 -11.29
C GLU A 70 26.93 -31.51 -10.54
N ASP A 71 25.98 -31.44 -9.60
CA ASP A 71 25.56 -32.61 -8.81
C ASP A 71 24.64 -33.58 -9.59
N ASN A 72 24.19 -33.18 -10.80
CA ASN A 72 23.34 -33.99 -11.68
C ASN A 72 24.07 -34.48 -12.94
N LYS A 73 25.41 -34.61 -12.88
CA LYS A 73 26.24 -35.09 -13.99
C LYS A 73 26.91 -36.43 -13.72
#